data_AF-A0A3M2KQ01-F1
#
_entry.id   AF-A0A3M2KQ01-F1
#
_cell.length_a   1.000
_cell.length_b   1.000
_cell.length_c   1.000
_cell.angle_alpha   90.00
_cell.angle_beta   90.00
_cell.angle_gamma   90.00
#
_symmetry.space_group_name_H-M   'P 1'
#
loop_
_entity.id
_entity.type
_entity.pdbx_description
1 polymer ?
#
loop_
_entity_poly.entity_id
_entity_poly.type
_entity_poly.pdbx_seq_one_letter_code
_entity_poly.pdbx_strand_id
1 'polypeptide(L)' 'MTSAVVNPRTDGSPGRAGVAARAVGVVKAYGSGETRVSALDGVSVDVERGVFTAIMGPSG' A
#
# COMPACT_ATOMS: atom_id res chain seq x y z
N MET A 1 -5.86 -9.21 15.86
CA MET A 1 -5.33 -8.22 16.83
C MET A 1 -4.05 -7.63 16.26
N THR A 2 -4.12 -6.64 15.36
CA THR A 2 -2.93 -5.89 14.91
C THR A 2 -3.38 -4.50 14.45
N SER A 3 -3.07 -3.47 15.24
CA SER A 3 -3.14 -2.07 14.81
C SER A 3 -1.80 -1.64 14.25
N ALA A 4 -1.80 -0.88 13.16
CA ALA A 4 -0.64 -0.14 12.70
C ALA A 4 -0.74 1.31 13.22
N VAL A 5 0.28 1.76 13.95
CA VAL A 5 0.44 3.16 14.33
C VAL A 5 1.26 3.86 13.26
N VAL A 6 0.70 4.86 12.60
CA VAL A 6 1.45 5.83 11.79
C VAL A 6 1.80 7.00 12.70
N ASN A 7 3.09 7.33 12.78
CA ASN A 7 3.56 8.52 13.50
C ASN A 7 4.58 9.27 12.65
N PRO A 8 4.16 10.30 11.89
CA PRO A 8 5.10 11.18 11.23
C PRO A 8 5.12 12.52 11.97
N ARG A 9 6.24 12.82 12.62
CA ARG A 9 6.64 14.22 12.77
C ARG A 9 7.59 14.54 11.62
N THR A 10 7.11 15.31 10.65
CA THR A 10 7.97 16.05 9.72
C THR A 10 7.30 17.38 9.41
N ASP A 11 7.95 18.42 9.89
CA ASP A 11 7.72 19.84 9.65
C ASP A 11 8.32 20.25 8.30
N GLY A 12 7.49 20.29 7.26
CA GLY A 12 7.89 20.81 5.95
C GLY A 12 6.67 21.31 5.18
N SER A 13 6.69 22.58 4.79
CA SER A 13 5.54 23.28 4.17
C SER A 13 4.90 22.50 3.01
N PRO A 14 3.55 22.44 2.92
CA PRO A 14 2.80 21.58 2.00
C PRO A 14 2.73 22.14 0.57
N GLY A 15 3.87 22.55 0.02
CA GLY A 15 4.01 23.03 -1.35
C GLY A 15 3.99 21.87 -2.35
N ARG A 16 2.79 21.38 -2.68
CA ARG A 16 2.47 20.35 -3.68
C ARG A 16 3.02 18.95 -3.38
N ALA A 17 2.56 18.36 -2.27
CA ALA A 17 2.65 16.91 -2.06
C ALA A 17 1.72 16.20 -3.06
N GLY A 18 2.25 15.91 -4.26
CA GLY A 18 1.54 15.10 -5.26
C GLY A 18 1.72 13.60 -5.01
N VAL A 19 0.81 12.78 -5.53
CA VAL A 19 0.99 11.33 -5.57
C VAL A 19 2.19 11.01 -6.45
N ALA A 20 3.17 10.26 -5.91
CA ALA A 20 4.34 9.78 -6.65
C ALA A 20 4.04 8.48 -7.40
N ALA A 21 3.22 7.61 -6.83
CA ALA A 21 2.75 6.38 -7.47
C ALA A 21 1.32 6.06 -7.05
N ARG A 22 0.52 5.50 -7.97
CA ARG A 22 -0.88 5.16 -7.74
C ARG A 22 -1.20 3.78 -8.30
N ALA A 23 -1.90 2.99 -7.52
CA ALA A 23 -2.48 1.71 -7.90
C ALA A 23 -3.98 1.75 -7.61
N VAL A 24 -4.81 1.29 -8.56
CA VAL A 24 -6.27 1.31 -8.43
C VAL A 24 -6.81 -0.06 -8.78
N GLY A 25 -7.55 -0.67 -7.86
CA GLY A 25 -8.22 -1.96 -8.07
C GLY A 25 -7.28 -3.09 -8.48
N VAL A 26 -6.03 -3.08 -8.01
CA VAL A 26 -5.02 -4.05 -8.42
C VAL A 26 -5.41 -5.43 -7.90
N VAL A 27 -5.53 -6.36 -8.84
CA VAL A 27 -5.73 -7.79 -8.59
C VAL A 27 -4.48 -8.55 -9.02
N LYS A 28 -4.09 -9.54 -8.22
CA LYS A 28 -2.98 -10.44 -8.57
C LYS A 28 -3.28 -11.81 -8.00
N ALA A 29 -3.19 -12.81 -8.86
CA ALA A 29 -3.24 -14.20 -8.45
C ALA A 29 -2.02 -14.96 -8.94
N TYR A 30 -1.64 -15.98 -8.18
CA TYR A 30 -0.61 -16.96 -8.51
C TYR A 30 -1.23 -18.36 -8.58
N GLY A 31 -0.62 -19.24 -9.37
CA GLY A 31 -1.14 -20.59 -9.59
C GLY A 31 -2.42 -20.62 -10.44
N SER A 32 -3.04 -21.80 -10.50
CA SER A 32 -4.20 -22.09 -11.35
C SER A 32 -5.00 -23.26 -10.81
N GLY A 33 -6.26 -23.38 -11.22
CA GLY A 33 -7.14 -24.46 -10.74
C GLY A 33 -7.31 -24.38 -9.21
N GLU A 34 -7.22 -25.54 -8.55
CA GLU A 34 -7.39 -25.66 -7.10
C GLU A 34 -6.28 -25.01 -6.29
N THR A 35 -5.11 -24.75 -6.89
CA THR A 35 -3.95 -24.14 -6.21
C THR A 35 -3.83 -22.64 -6.46
N ARG A 36 -4.87 -22.01 -7.02
CA ARG A 36 -4.89 -20.57 -7.27
C ARG A 36 -4.97 -19.78 -5.96
N VAL A 37 -4.05 -18.84 -5.77
CA VAL A 37 -4.01 -17.91 -4.62
C VAL A 37 -4.23 -16.49 -5.11
N SER A 38 -5.17 -15.77 -4.50
CA SER A 38 -5.31 -14.32 -4.70
C SER A 38 -4.35 -13.58 -3.76
N ALA A 39 -3.24 -13.09 -4.30
CA ALA A 39 -2.24 -12.33 -3.54
C ALA A 39 -2.66 -10.86 -3.36
N LEU A 40 -3.39 -10.30 -4.32
CA LEU A 40 -4.02 -8.99 -4.21
C LEU A 40 -5.46 -9.10 -4.71
N ASP A 41 -6.40 -8.57 -3.94
CA ASP A 41 -7.82 -8.57 -4.26
C ASP A 41 -8.38 -7.14 -4.26
N GLY A 42 -8.33 -6.48 -5.42
CA GLY A 42 -8.91 -5.15 -5.60
C GLY A 42 -8.19 -4.02 -4.86
N VAL A 43 -6.88 -4.15 -4.60
CA VAL A 43 -6.13 -3.22 -3.77
C VAL A 43 -5.93 -1.86 -4.46
N SER A 44 -6.24 -0.77 -3.76
CA SER A 44 -5.97 0.60 -4.22
C SER A 44 -5.08 1.32 -3.21
N VAL A 45 -4.05 2.03 -3.69
CA VAL A 45 -3.11 2.76 -2.85
C VAL A 45 -2.50 3.94 -3.61
N ASP A 46 -2.32 5.05 -2.90
CA ASP A 46 -1.53 6.20 -3.35
C ASP A 46 -0.27 6.28 -2.47
N VAL A 47 0.89 6.43 -3.12
CA VAL A 47 2.17 6.68 -2.45
C VAL A 47 2.51 8.15 -2.63
N GLU A 48 2.59 8.90 -1.54
CA GLU A 48 2.83 10.33 -1.54
C GLU A 48 4.30 10.67 -1.85
N ARG A 49 4.51 11.74 -2.62
CA ARG A 49 5.86 12.23 -2.93
C ARG A 49 6.55 12.76 -1.67
N GLY A 50 7.78 12.32 -1.45
CA GLY A 50 8.62 12.80 -0.33
C GLY A 50 8.24 12.20 1.02
N VAL A 51 7.33 11.24 1.05
CA VAL A 51 6.89 10.55 2.26
C VAL A 51 7.47 9.15 2.28
N PHE A 52 7.98 8.75 3.45
CA PHE A 52 8.35 7.36 3.69
C PHE A 52 7.11 6.55 4.05
N THR A 53 6.75 5.60 3.18
CA THR A 53 5.56 4.75 3.36
C THR A 53 6.00 3.31 3.67
N ALA A 54 5.53 2.77 4.80
CA ALA A 54 5.76 1.38 5.19
C ALA A 54 4.50 0.53 4.98
N ILE A 55 4.67 -0.70 4.49
CA ILE A 55 3.60 -1.70 4.34
C ILE A 55 3.84 -2.80 5.37
N MET A 56 2.81 -3.13 6.15
CA MET A 56 2.88 -4.13 7.23
C MET A 56 1.63 -5.03 7.20
N GLY A 57 1.77 -6.28 7.63
CA GLY A 57 0.68 -7.24 7.70
C GLY A 57 1.14 -8.58 8.27
N PRO A 58 0.21 -9.51 8.56
CA PRO A 58 0.56 -10.90 8.85
C PRO A 58 1.32 -11.54 7.67
N SER A 59 2.07 -12.61 7.92
CA SER A 59 2.72 -13.34 6.83
C SER A 59 1.68 -13.94 5.88
N GLY A 60 1.83 -13.68 4.59
CA GLY A 60 0.93 -14.16 3.53
C GLY A 60 1.23 -13.49 2.22
#